data_AF-A0A081DA37-F1
#
_entry.id   AF-A0A081DA37-F1
#
_cell.length_a   1.000
_cell.length_b   1.000
_cell.length_c   1.000
_cell.angle_alpha   90.00
_cell.angle_beta   90.00
_cell.angle_gamma   90.00
#
_symmetry.space_group_name_H-M   'P 1'
#
loop_
_entity.id
_entity.type
_entity.pdbx_description
1 polymer ?
#
loop_
_entity_poly.entity_id
_entity_poly.type
_entity_poly.pdbx_seq_one_letter_code
_entity_poly.pdbx_strand_id
1 'polypeptide(L)'
;MGTSHAQEFNAVVQVNAQNVAQPNQTIFRTLETSMQEFINNTEWTDQDYRDEEKINCSIVFVITDYDNDRFKGNVQISLSRPVFNSSYSSPIFNFKDSNIEFEYLEYAPFFYNANQYENNLTSLISFYIYTMLGIDGDTFALNGGQQYHIEAQRIVSLAQQSNSVGWKATDAGNSFSIK
;
A
#
# COMPACT_ATOMS: atom_id res chain seq x y z
N MET A 1 4.57 -24.63 -18.59
CA MET A 1 3.63 -24.67 -17.46
C MET A 1 3.60 -23.26 -16.91
N GLY A 2 2.53 -22.50 -17.18
CA GLY A 2 2.44 -21.11 -16.73
C GLY A 2 1.92 -21.10 -15.30
N THR A 3 2.75 -20.70 -14.35
CA THR A 3 2.34 -20.32 -13.00
C THR A 3 1.55 -19.02 -13.14
N SER A 4 0.23 -19.13 -13.29
CA SER A 4 -0.64 -17.98 -13.11
C SER A 4 -0.66 -17.69 -11.62
N HIS A 5 0.28 -16.87 -11.13
CA HIS A 5 0.14 -16.24 -9.82
C HIS A 5 -1.18 -15.48 -9.84
N ALA A 6 -2.15 -15.93 -9.05
CA ALA A 6 -3.40 -15.23 -8.89
C ALA A 6 -3.12 -13.96 -8.09
N GLN A 7 -2.88 -12.86 -8.82
CA GLN A 7 -2.66 -11.54 -8.22
C GLN A 7 -3.96 -11.10 -7.53
N GLU A 8 -3.95 -10.99 -6.21
CA GLU A 8 -5.15 -10.74 -5.39
C GLU A 8 -5.76 -9.36 -5.67
N PHE A 9 -4.93 -8.45 -6.15
CA PHE A 9 -5.27 -7.07 -6.44
C PHE A 9 -5.25 -6.77 -7.93
N ASN A 10 -6.16 -5.89 -8.32
CA ASN A 10 -6.04 -5.05 -9.50
C ASN A 10 -5.77 -3.62 -9.00
N ALA A 11 -4.49 -3.32 -8.73
CA ALA A 11 -4.06 -2.05 -8.19
C ALA A 11 -3.70 -1.05 -9.29
N VAL A 12 -4.28 0.14 -9.21
CA VAL A 12 -3.88 1.31 -9.99
C VAL A 12 -3.19 2.29 -9.07
N VAL A 13 -1.92 2.59 -9.36
CA VAL A 13 -1.13 3.56 -8.60
C VAL A 13 -0.98 4.83 -9.44
N GLN A 14 -1.15 5.99 -8.81
CA GLN A 14 -0.92 7.28 -9.42
C GLN A 14 -0.02 8.14 -8.53
N VAL A 15 1.00 8.76 -9.11
CA VAL A 15 1.90 9.67 -8.40
C VAL A 15 1.75 11.08 -8.98
N ASN A 16 1.12 11.96 -8.22
CA ASN A 16 0.96 13.36 -8.56
C ASN A 16 2.04 14.20 -7.85
N ALA A 17 2.94 14.78 -8.62
CA ALA A 17 3.96 15.71 -8.14
C ALA A 17 3.88 17.08 -8.84
N GLN A 18 2.70 17.47 -9.34
CA GLN A 18 2.54 18.72 -10.12
C GLN A 18 2.91 19.98 -9.34
N ASN A 19 2.81 19.95 -8.01
CA ASN A 19 3.14 21.07 -7.13
C ASN A 19 4.63 21.12 -6.73
N VAL A 20 5.41 20.10 -7.08
CA VAL A 20 6.83 20.01 -6.75
C VAL A 20 7.65 20.62 -7.87
N ALA A 21 8.41 21.68 -7.56
CA ALA A 21 9.31 22.33 -8.50
C ALA A 21 10.59 21.49 -8.72
N GLN A 22 10.47 20.37 -9.46
CA GLN A 22 11.56 19.46 -9.77
C GLN A 22 11.75 19.30 -11.30
N PRO A 23 12.96 19.56 -11.86
CA PRO A 23 13.24 19.36 -13.28
C PRO A 23 13.11 17.90 -13.74
N ASN A 24 13.45 16.92 -12.90
CA ASN A 24 13.31 15.51 -13.24
C ASN A 24 11.91 15.01 -12.88
N GLN A 25 10.98 15.04 -13.83
CA GLN A 25 9.65 14.45 -13.67
C GLN A 25 9.63 12.94 -13.92
N THR A 26 10.72 12.39 -14.48
CA THR A 26 10.83 10.96 -14.80
C THR A 26 10.82 10.12 -13.52
N ILE A 27 11.48 10.58 -12.45
CA ILE A 27 11.53 9.87 -11.17
C ILE A 27 10.15 9.52 -10.61
N PHE A 28 9.17 10.42 -10.73
CA PHE A 28 7.80 10.18 -10.26
C PHE A 28 7.08 9.14 -11.12
N ARG A 29 7.33 9.12 -12.43
CA ARG A 29 6.77 8.11 -13.34
C ARG A 29 7.39 6.74 -13.12
N THR A 30 8.71 6.70 -12.89
CA THR A 30 9.42 5.47 -12.52
C THR A 30 8.87 4.93 -11.20
N LEU A 31 8.75 5.79 -10.19
CA LEU A 31 8.16 5.45 -8.89
C LEU A 31 6.73 4.89 -9.05
N GLU A 32 5.86 5.57 -9.80
CA GLU A 32 4.49 5.10 -10.09
C GLU A 32 4.50 3.69 -10.67
N THR A 33 5.28 3.48 -11.73
CA THR A 33 5.38 2.19 -12.43
C THR A 33 5.93 1.11 -11.49
N SER A 34 7.03 1.38 -10.79
CA SER A 34 7.63 0.43 -9.86
C SER A 34 6.68 0.04 -8.73
N MET A 35 5.92 1.00 -8.17
CA MET A 35 4.96 0.70 -7.10
C MET A 35 3.81 -0.14 -7.63
N GLN A 36 3.28 0.19 -8.80
CA GLN A 36 2.18 -0.57 -9.41
C GLN A 36 2.62 -2.00 -9.75
N GLU A 37 3.80 -2.18 -10.33
CA GLU A 37 4.37 -3.49 -10.63
C GLU A 37 4.63 -4.29 -9.35
N PHE A 38 5.17 -3.66 -8.31
CA PHE A 38 5.41 -4.33 -7.05
C PHE A 38 4.12 -4.81 -6.40
N ILE A 39 3.07 -3.99 -6.35
CA ILE A 39 1.80 -4.39 -5.74
C ILE A 39 1.15 -5.52 -6.53
N ASN A 40 1.07 -5.38 -7.86
CA ASN A 40 0.37 -6.35 -8.70
C ASN A 40 1.17 -7.65 -8.88
N ASN A 41 2.50 -7.62 -8.86
CA ASN A 41 3.33 -8.82 -9.09
C ASN A 41 3.81 -9.50 -7.80
N THR A 42 3.46 -8.97 -6.63
CA THR A 42 3.76 -9.61 -5.33
C THR A 42 2.60 -10.51 -4.94
N GLU A 43 2.91 -11.73 -4.51
CA GLU A 43 1.96 -12.64 -3.87
C GLU A 43 1.86 -12.26 -2.40
N TRP A 44 0.69 -11.75 -1.98
CA TRP A 44 0.48 -11.22 -0.63
C TRP A 44 -0.11 -12.27 0.32
N THR A 45 -0.79 -13.26 -0.26
CA THR A 45 -1.51 -14.34 0.41
C THR A 45 -1.32 -15.65 -0.35
N ASP A 46 -1.51 -16.78 0.33
CA ASP A 46 -1.53 -18.10 -0.32
C ASP A 46 -2.91 -18.44 -0.94
N GLN A 47 -3.78 -17.44 -1.15
CA GLN A 47 -5.15 -17.67 -1.64
C GLN A 47 -5.23 -17.53 -3.16
N ASP A 48 -5.90 -18.47 -3.81
CA ASP A 48 -6.19 -18.39 -5.24
C ASP A 48 -7.40 -17.48 -5.50
N TYR A 49 -7.16 -16.31 -6.10
CA TYR A 49 -8.22 -15.40 -6.56
C TYR A 49 -8.55 -15.62 -8.04
N ARG A 50 -9.83 -15.72 -8.37
CA ARG A 50 -10.28 -15.60 -9.77
C ARG A 50 -10.20 -14.15 -10.20
N ASP A 51 -10.04 -13.90 -11.49
CA ASP A 51 -10.02 -12.53 -12.05
C ASP A 51 -11.25 -11.70 -11.64
N GLU A 52 -12.41 -12.35 -11.51
CA GLU A 52 -13.68 -11.75 -11.09
C GLU A 52 -13.76 -11.46 -9.57
N GLU A 53 -12.86 -12.05 -8.78
CA GLU A 53 -12.79 -11.92 -7.33
C GLU A 53 -11.67 -10.97 -6.89
N LYS A 54 -10.81 -10.53 -7.83
CA LYS A 54 -9.74 -9.59 -7.56
C LYS A 54 -10.28 -8.29 -6.97
N ILE A 55 -9.56 -7.78 -5.98
CA ILE A 55 -9.90 -6.55 -5.29
C ILE A 55 -9.42 -5.38 -6.15
N ASN A 56 -10.34 -4.48 -6.55
CA ASN A 56 -9.94 -3.27 -7.27
C ASN A 56 -9.52 -2.21 -6.25
N CYS A 57 -8.26 -1.79 -6.31
CA CYS A 57 -7.75 -0.72 -5.46
C CYS A 57 -7.12 0.41 -6.28
N SER A 58 -7.31 1.64 -5.81
CA SER A 58 -6.73 2.85 -6.38
C SER A 58 -5.93 3.54 -5.29
N ILE A 59 -4.65 3.77 -5.55
CA ILE A 59 -3.73 4.41 -4.62
C ILE A 59 -3.16 5.65 -5.29
N VAL A 60 -3.46 6.81 -4.73
CA VAL A 60 -3.03 8.10 -5.25
C VAL A 60 -2.07 8.74 -4.26
N PHE A 61 -0.80 8.83 -4.66
CA PHE A 61 0.21 9.58 -3.94
C PHE A 61 0.23 11.01 -4.45
N VAL A 62 0.16 11.97 -3.54
CA VAL A 62 0.35 13.39 -3.83
C VAL A 62 1.62 13.83 -3.14
N ILE A 63 2.68 14.01 -3.92
CA ILE A 63 3.98 14.46 -3.41
C ILE A 63 3.93 15.97 -3.23
N THR A 64 4.22 16.42 -2.02
CA THR A 64 4.25 17.84 -1.66
C THR A 64 5.67 18.37 -1.55
N ASP A 65 6.63 17.50 -1.22
CA ASP A 65 8.04 17.85 -1.07
C ASP A 65 8.94 16.68 -1.51
N TYR A 66 10.09 17.03 -2.09
CA TYR A 66 11.09 16.09 -2.58
C TYR A 66 12.48 16.66 -2.32
N ASP A 67 13.32 15.88 -1.66
CA ASP A 67 14.70 16.22 -1.35
C ASP A 67 15.61 15.02 -1.58
N ASN A 68 16.35 15.02 -2.69
CA ASN A 68 17.19 13.91 -3.14
C ASN A 68 16.40 12.60 -3.20
N ASP A 69 16.60 11.67 -2.28
CA ASP A 69 15.90 10.38 -2.29
C ASP A 69 14.67 10.36 -1.37
N ARG A 70 14.35 11.50 -0.72
CA ARG A 70 13.29 11.63 0.27
C ARG A 70 12.05 12.26 -0.32
N PHE A 71 10.91 11.62 -0.09
CA PHE A 71 9.61 12.04 -0.58
C PHE A 71 8.69 12.28 0.60
N LYS A 72 7.96 13.39 0.56
CA LYS A 72 6.90 13.68 1.52
C LYS A 72 5.62 14.04 0.80
N GLY A 73 4.50 13.71 1.43
CA GLY A 73 3.21 13.98 0.85
C GLY A 73 2.07 13.32 1.57
N ASN A 74 1.06 12.98 0.78
CA ASN A 74 -0.20 12.43 1.23
C ASN A 74 -0.52 11.22 0.35
N VAL A 75 -1.23 10.24 0.89
CA VAL A 75 -1.76 9.12 0.10
C VAL A 75 -3.27 9.03 0.29
N GLN A 76 -3.96 8.76 -0.80
CA GLN A 76 -5.37 8.44 -0.81
C GLN A 76 -5.56 7.03 -1.36
N ILE A 77 -6.29 6.21 -0.62
CA ILE A 77 -6.51 4.81 -0.91
C ILE A 77 -8.01 4.61 -1.06
N SER A 78 -8.42 3.95 -2.13
CA SER A 78 -9.81 3.59 -2.39
C SER A 78 -9.90 2.13 -2.77
N LEU A 79 -10.80 1.40 -2.13
CA LEU A 79 -11.08 0.01 -2.42
C LEU A 79 -12.50 -0.13 -2.90
N SER A 80 -12.65 -0.99 -3.90
CA SER A 80 -13.95 -1.36 -4.41
C SER A 80 -13.94 -2.82 -4.84
N ARG A 81 -15.07 -3.50 -4.66
CA ARG A 81 -15.23 -4.87 -5.15
C ARG A 81 -16.26 -4.92 -6.27
N PRO A 82 -15.97 -5.69 -7.32
CA PRO A 82 -16.97 -6.00 -8.33
C PRO A 82 -18.11 -6.78 -7.66
N VAL A 83 -19.35 -6.39 -7.92
CA VAL A 83 -20.52 -7.16 -7.49
C VAL A 83 -20.66 -8.36 -8.43
N PHE A 84 -20.80 -9.55 -7.86
CA PHE A 84 -20.91 -10.79 -8.63
C PHE A 84 -22.01 -10.66 -9.72
N ASN A 85 -21.66 -11.01 -10.95
CA ASN A 85 -22.55 -11.00 -12.12
C ASN A 85 -23.08 -9.60 -12.51
N SER A 86 -22.32 -8.54 -12.23
CA SER A 86 -22.72 -7.16 -12.46
C SER A 86 -21.54 -6.31 -12.92
N SER A 87 -21.79 -5.29 -13.74
CA SER A 87 -20.80 -4.26 -14.08
C SER A 87 -20.64 -3.19 -12.99
N TYR A 88 -21.38 -3.31 -11.89
CA TYR A 88 -21.31 -2.38 -10.76
C TYR A 88 -20.24 -2.83 -9.75
N SER A 89 -19.41 -1.88 -9.32
CA SER A 89 -18.47 -2.05 -8.21
C SER A 89 -18.99 -1.32 -6.97
N SER A 90 -18.85 -1.93 -5.79
CA SER A 90 -19.22 -1.30 -4.52
C SER A 90 -17.99 -0.78 -3.80
N PRO A 91 -17.96 0.49 -3.37
CA PRO A 91 -16.88 1.00 -2.55
C PRO A 91 -16.91 0.32 -1.17
N ILE A 92 -15.75 -0.08 -0.69
CA ILE A 92 -15.58 -0.75 0.60
C ILE A 92 -14.86 0.15 1.59
N PHE A 93 -13.86 0.87 1.08
CA PHE A 93 -13.00 1.66 1.92
C PHE A 93 -12.48 2.87 1.16
N ASN A 94 -12.41 3.99 1.86
CA ASN A 94 -11.73 5.18 1.39
C ASN A 94 -10.96 5.76 2.57
N PHE A 95 -9.65 5.92 2.40
CA PHE A 95 -8.77 6.42 3.42
C PHE A 95 -7.81 7.45 2.85
N LYS A 96 -7.52 8.45 3.66
CA LYS A 96 -6.55 9.48 3.33
C LYS A 96 -5.54 9.60 4.46
N ASP A 97 -4.31 9.25 4.16
CA ASP A 97 -3.18 9.61 4.98
C ASP A 97 -2.66 10.97 4.54
N SER A 98 -2.53 11.90 5.49
CA SER A 98 -2.09 13.26 5.19
C SER A 98 -0.59 13.47 5.42
N ASN A 99 0.10 12.51 6.03
CA ASN A 99 1.51 12.64 6.35
C ASN A 99 2.24 11.33 6.07
N ILE A 100 2.73 11.18 4.85
CA ILE A 100 3.66 10.10 4.50
C ILE A 100 5.04 10.68 4.24
N GLU A 101 6.05 9.92 4.65
CA GLU A 101 7.45 10.18 4.35
C GLU A 101 8.11 8.85 3.99
N PHE A 102 8.75 8.80 2.82
CA PHE A 102 9.41 7.59 2.35
C PHE A 102 10.68 7.91 1.56
N GLU A 103 11.56 6.93 1.43
CA GLU A 103 12.79 7.00 0.66
C GLU A 103 12.66 6.12 -0.60
N TYR A 104 13.02 6.68 -1.76
CA TYR A 104 13.02 5.96 -3.03
C TYR A 104 14.28 6.27 -3.82
N LEU A 105 14.96 5.21 -4.23
CA LEU A 105 16.11 5.25 -5.12
C LEU A 105 15.69 4.64 -6.46
N GLU A 106 15.86 5.39 -7.55
CA GLU A 106 15.54 4.89 -8.89
C GLU A 106 16.29 3.58 -9.17
N TYR A 107 15.61 2.64 -9.82
CA TYR A 107 16.13 1.31 -10.19
C TYR A 107 16.46 0.36 -9.02
N ALA A 108 16.28 0.78 -7.77
CA ALA A 108 16.34 -0.15 -6.65
C ALA A 108 15.14 -1.12 -6.73
N PRO A 109 15.37 -2.45 -6.63
CA PRO A 109 14.28 -3.40 -6.65
C PRO A 109 13.41 -3.25 -5.41
N PHE A 110 12.09 -3.30 -5.59
CA PHE A 110 11.18 -3.48 -4.46
C PHE A 110 11.13 -4.96 -4.08
N PHE A 111 11.49 -5.24 -2.84
CA PHE A 111 11.48 -6.59 -2.30
C PHE A 111 10.78 -6.60 -0.94
N TYR A 112 9.71 -7.38 -0.83
CA TYR A 112 8.99 -7.58 0.41
C TYR A 112 9.59 -8.76 1.17
N ASN A 113 9.87 -8.55 2.46
CA ASN A 113 10.23 -9.61 3.38
C ASN A 113 9.40 -9.48 4.66
N ALA A 114 8.52 -10.44 4.92
CA ALA A 114 7.65 -10.43 6.10
C ALA A 114 8.43 -10.51 7.43
N ASN A 115 9.68 -10.99 7.40
CA ASN A 115 10.50 -11.20 8.58
C ASN A 115 11.54 -10.10 8.82
N GLN A 116 11.79 -9.24 7.82
CA GLN A 116 12.87 -8.26 7.88
C GLN A 116 12.43 -6.93 7.28
N TYR A 117 12.81 -5.86 7.96
CA TYR A 117 12.68 -4.52 7.41
C TYR A 117 13.76 -4.29 6.35
N GLU A 118 13.34 -3.96 5.13
CA GLU A 118 14.24 -3.64 4.00
C GLU A 118 14.28 -2.13 3.74
N ASN A 119 13.14 -1.56 3.32
CA ASN A 119 12.99 -0.14 3.03
C ASN A 119 11.65 0.39 3.55
N ASN A 120 11.58 1.68 3.89
CA ASN A 120 10.37 2.32 4.41
C ASN A 120 9.25 2.37 3.37
N LEU A 121 9.55 2.60 2.09
CA LEU A 121 8.53 2.64 1.04
C LEU A 121 7.86 1.28 0.87
N THR A 122 8.66 0.21 0.78
CA THR A 122 8.13 -1.15 0.67
C THR A 122 7.31 -1.52 1.91
N SER A 123 7.79 -1.17 3.11
CA SER A 123 7.05 -1.40 4.36
C SER A 123 5.73 -0.62 4.40
N LEU A 124 5.72 0.63 3.93
CA LEU A 124 4.53 1.48 3.84
C LEU A 124 3.49 0.92 2.90
N ILE A 125 3.90 0.53 1.69
CA ILE A 125 3.00 -0.09 0.71
C ILE A 125 2.44 -1.40 1.29
N SER A 126 3.31 -2.25 1.82
CA SER A 126 2.91 -3.55 2.38
C SER A 126 1.93 -3.38 3.54
N PHE A 127 2.15 -2.42 4.43
CA PHE A 127 1.21 -2.09 5.50
C PHE A 127 -0.18 -1.75 4.97
N TYR A 128 -0.27 -0.90 3.94
CA TYR A 128 -1.55 -0.55 3.34
C TYR A 128 -2.18 -1.77 2.65
N ILE A 129 -1.42 -2.60 1.94
CA ILE A 129 -1.94 -3.81 1.28
C ILE A 129 -2.51 -4.81 2.31
N TYR A 130 -1.79 -5.11 3.40
CA TYR A 130 -2.32 -6.00 4.43
C TYR A 130 -3.54 -5.40 5.16
N THR A 131 -3.57 -4.08 5.35
CA THR A 131 -4.76 -3.40 5.88
C THR A 131 -5.96 -3.54 4.93
N MET A 132 -5.71 -3.40 3.62
CA MET A 132 -6.72 -3.60 2.57
C MET A 132 -7.28 -5.02 2.57
N LEU A 133 -6.41 -6.03 2.63
CA LEU A 133 -6.80 -7.44 2.74
C LEU A 133 -7.60 -7.71 4.02
N GLY A 134 -7.21 -7.10 5.14
CA GLY A 134 -7.94 -7.21 6.40
C GLY A 134 -9.37 -6.67 6.29
N ILE A 135 -9.50 -5.46 5.74
CA ILE A 135 -10.82 -4.84 5.53
C ILE A 135 -11.66 -5.67 4.56
N ASP A 136 -11.06 -6.16 3.49
CA ASP A 136 -11.74 -7.03 2.52
C ASP A 136 -12.25 -8.32 3.16
N GLY A 137 -11.39 -9.01 3.92
CA GLY A 137 -11.74 -10.24 4.64
C GLY A 137 -12.87 -10.04 5.65
N ASP A 138 -12.87 -8.91 6.36
CA ASP A 138 -13.93 -8.56 7.32
C ASP A 138 -15.29 -8.29 6.64
N THR A 139 -15.31 -8.00 5.33
CA THR A 139 -16.58 -7.87 4.59
C THR A 139 -17.29 -9.19 4.35
N PHE A 140 -16.57 -10.31 4.34
CA PHE A 140 -17.15 -11.64 4.08
C PHE A 140 -17.57 -12.38 5.34
N ALA A 141 -16.82 -12.20 6.43
CA ALA A 141 -17.05 -12.88 7.69
C ALA A 141 -16.56 -12.02 8.85
N LEU A 142 -17.22 -12.14 10.00
CA LEU A 142 -16.75 -11.51 11.22
C LEU A 142 -15.33 -12.00 11.56
N ASN A 143 -14.38 -11.07 11.66
CA ASN A 143 -12.94 -11.33 11.87
C ASN A 143 -12.28 -12.13 10.73
N GLY A 144 -12.85 -12.13 9.52
CA GLY A 144 -12.25 -12.78 8.35
C GLY A 144 -10.90 -12.17 7.96
N GLY A 145 -10.67 -10.90 8.29
CA GLY A 145 -9.43 -10.19 8.01
C GLY A 145 -8.38 -10.23 9.12
N GLN A 146 -8.67 -10.88 10.25
CA GLN A 146 -7.86 -10.79 11.47
C GLN A 146 -6.37 -11.12 11.26
N GLN A 147 -6.08 -12.14 10.43
CA GLN A 147 -4.70 -12.51 10.12
C GLN A 147 -3.93 -11.39 9.39
N TYR A 148 -4.59 -10.70 8.47
CA TYR A 148 -3.98 -9.62 7.69
C TYR A 148 -3.77 -8.37 8.55
N HIS A 149 -4.69 -8.09 9.47
CA HIS A 149 -4.51 -7.02 10.46
C HIS A 149 -3.31 -7.29 11.38
N ILE A 150 -3.09 -8.55 11.80
CA ILE A 150 -1.92 -8.95 12.60
C ILE A 150 -0.62 -8.74 11.81
N GLU A 151 -0.60 -9.10 10.53
CA GLU A 151 0.58 -8.87 9.67
C GLU A 151 0.85 -7.38 9.46
N ALA A 152 -0.19 -6.57 9.23
CA ALA A 152 -0.06 -5.11 9.15
C ALA A 152 0.58 -4.53 10.43
N GLN A 153 0.13 -4.98 11.61
CA GLN A 153 0.71 -4.57 12.89
C GLN A 153 2.17 -5.02 13.06
N ARG A 154 2.53 -6.20 12.56
CA ARG A 154 3.92 -6.69 12.57
C ARG A 154 4.82 -5.79 11.72
N ILE A 155 4.38 -5.40 10.52
CA ILE A 155 5.14 -4.51 9.63
C ILE A 155 5.43 -3.18 10.31
N VAL A 156 4.42 -2.58 10.95
CA VAL A 156 4.60 -1.33 11.72
C VAL A 156 5.61 -1.51 12.85
N SER A 157 5.51 -2.63 13.58
CA SER A 157 6.41 -2.93 14.69
C SER A 157 7.87 -3.09 14.23
N LEU A 158 8.09 -3.71 13.07
CA LEU A 158 9.42 -3.86 12.47
C LEU A 158 9.97 -2.50 11.99
N ALA A 159 9.15 -1.70 11.31
CA ALA A 159 9.53 -0.37 10.83
C ALA A 159 9.83 0.62 11.97
N GLN A 160 9.17 0.46 13.13
CA GLN A 160 9.45 1.23 14.34
C GLN A 160 10.80 0.87 14.97
N GLN A 161 11.15 -0.42 15.01
CA GLN A 161 12.43 -0.88 15.56
C GLN A 161 13.63 -0.44 14.71
N SER A 162 13.44 -0.30 13.39
CA SER A 162 14.46 0.20 12.46
C SER A 162 14.65 1.72 12.51
N ASN A 163 13.91 2.45 13.36
CA ASN A 163 13.98 3.90 13.53
C ASN A 163 13.74 4.70 12.24
N SER A 164 12.89 4.16 11.36
CA SER A 164 12.62 4.72 10.04
C SER A 164 11.84 6.03 10.16
N VAL A 165 12.26 7.04 9.39
CA VAL A 165 11.60 8.35 9.34
C VAL A 165 10.16 8.18 8.84
N GLY A 166 9.18 8.76 9.54
CA GLY A 166 7.75 8.63 9.24
C GLY A 166 6.98 7.63 10.13
N TRP A 167 7.65 6.65 10.74
CA TRP A 167 7.01 5.59 11.53
C TRP A 167 7.16 5.73 13.04
N LYS A 168 7.29 6.95 13.56
CA LYS A 168 7.42 7.14 15.01
C LYS A 168 6.16 6.63 15.71
N ALA A 169 6.30 5.61 16.56
CA ALA A 169 5.39 5.43 17.69
C ALA A 169 5.42 6.75 18.46
N THR A 170 4.37 7.56 18.34
CA THR A 170 4.37 8.86 18.95
C THR A 170 4.49 8.70 20.46
N ASP A 171 5.54 9.33 20.98
CA ASP A 171 5.54 9.92 22.30
C ASP A 171 4.14 10.47 22.61
N ALA A 172 3.63 10.07 23.77
CA ALA A 172 2.28 10.24 24.28
C ALA A 172 1.49 11.46 23.73
N GLY A 173 0.38 11.23 23.02
CA GLY A 173 -0.60 12.31 22.89
C GLY A 173 -1.70 12.27 21.84
N ASN A 174 -1.80 11.28 20.94
CA ASN A 174 -3.00 11.18 20.09
C ASN A 174 -3.37 9.72 19.85
N SER A 175 -4.29 9.24 20.67
CA SER A 175 -4.91 7.92 20.60
C SER A 175 -5.69 7.75 19.29
N PHE A 176 -5.26 6.81 18.45
CA PHE A 176 -6.16 6.12 17.54
C PHE A 176 -7.07 5.22 18.38
N SER A 177 -8.28 5.72 18.69
CA SER A 177 -9.35 4.91 19.26
C SER A 177 -10.18 4.36 18.12
N ILE A 178 -10.08 3.05 17.89
CA ILE A 178 -11.05 2.32 17.09
C ILE A 178 -12.28 2.14 17.99
N LYS A 179 -13.40 2.74 17.61
CA LYS A 179 -14.73 2.45 18.14
C LYS A 179 -15.56 1.81 17.05
#